data_AF-A0A358FXC6-F1
#
_entry.id   AF-A0A358FXC6-F1
#
_cell.length_a   1.000
_cell.length_b   1.000
_cell.length_c   1.000
_cell.angle_alpha   90.00
_cell.angle_beta   90.00
_cell.angle_gamma   90.00
#
_symmetry.space_group_name_H-M   'P 1'
#
loop_
_entity.id
_entity.type
_entity.pdbx_description
1 polymer ?
#
loop_
_entity_poly.entity_id
_entity_poly.type
_entity_poly.pdbx_seq_one_letter_code
_entity_poly.pdbx_strand_id
1 'polypeptide(L)'
;MRGHRSIFCVRLIAVIGLAIGVGACSTEPELSLSDGAREGKTLYDNNGCAACHGANGSGGVGPKLAGHAGSIVALSDGSSVLADREYLI
;
A
#
# COMPACT_ATOMS: atom_id res chain seq x y z
N MET A 1 34.42 -48.23 12.08
CA MET A 1 33.03 -48.18 11.56
C MET A 1 32.11 -47.19 12.33
N ARG A 2 32.55 -45.98 12.70
CA ARG A 2 31.78 -45.05 13.57
C ARG A 2 31.62 -43.62 13.02
N GLY A 3 32.11 -43.33 11.81
CA GLY A 3 32.07 -41.99 11.20
C GLY A 3 30.98 -41.75 10.16
N HIS A 4 30.56 -42.77 9.40
CA HIS A 4 29.63 -42.59 8.28
C HIS A 4 28.15 -42.46 8.69
N ARG A 5 27.78 -42.94 9.88
CA ARG A 5 26.39 -42.93 10.38
C ARG A 5 25.97 -41.55 10.94
N SER A 6 26.94 -40.82 11.49
CA SER A 6 26.73 -39.47 12.06
C SER A 6 26.55 -38.41 10.97
N ILE A 7 27.35 -38.50 9.89
CA ILE A 7 27.27 -37.58 8.75
C ILE A 7 25.95 -37.72 7.99
N PHE A 8 25.41 -38.94 7.91
CA PHE A 8 24.13 -39.21 7.23
C PHE A 8 22.93 -38.65 8.00
N CYS A 9 22.96 -38.71 9.35
CA CYS A 9 21.89 -38.13 10.18
C CYS A 9 21.88 -36.59 10.12
N VAL A 10 23.06 -35.95 10.13
CA VAL A 10 23.16 -34.48 10.05
C VAL A 10 22.70 -33.95 8.69
N ARG A 11 22.99 -34.67 7.59
CA ARG A 11 22.54 -34.27 6.24
C ARG A 11 21.04 -34.52 6.00
N LEU A 12 20.43 -35.52 6.65
CA LEU A 12 18.99 -35.77 6.52
C LEU A 12 18.15 -34.71 7.25
N ILE A 13 18.61 -34.24 8.43
CA ILE A 13 17.90 -33.23 9.22
C ILE A 13 17.92 -31.86 8.52
N ALA A 14 19.01 -31.51 7.84
CA ALA A 14 19.13 -30.25 7.11
C ALA A 14 18.18 -30.15 5.89
N VAL A 15 17.87 -31.28 5.23
CA VAL A 15 16.95 -31.30 4.08
C VAL A 15 15.48 -31.22 4.54
N ILE A 16 15.15 -31.77 5.70
CA ILE A 16 13.78 -31.74 6.25
C ILE A 16 13.45 -30.36 6.86
N GLY A 17 14.43 -29.68 7.48
CA GLY A 17 14.23 -28.34 8.04
C GLY A 17 13.96 -27.24 7.01
N LEU A 18 14.34 -27.44 5.74
CA LEU A 18 14.16 -26.47 4.66
C LEU A 18 12.72 -26.46 4.09
N ALA A 19 11.92 -27.51 4.34
CA ALA A 19 10.61 -27.66 3.71
C ALA A 19 9.43 -27.01 4.48
N ILE A 20 9.64 -26.52 5.70
CA ILE A 20 8.56 -26.00 6.57
C ILE A 20 8.47 -24.45 6.51
N GLY A 21 9.41 -23.78 5.84
CA GLY A 21 9.54 -22.32 5.88
C GLY A 21 8.76 -21.51 4.83
N VAL A 22 7.93 -22.14 3.98
CA VAL A 22 7.28 -21.44 2.86
C VAL A 22 5.76 -21.46 3.08
N GLY A 23 5.18 -20.35 3.54
CA GLY A 23 3.72 -20.25 3.55
C GLY A 23 3.04 -19.22 4.44
N ALA A 24 3.75 -18.29 5.10
CA ALA A 24 3.10 -17.07 5.60
C ALA A 24 2.86 -16.11 4.43
N CYS A 25 1.97 -16.51 3.51
CA CYS A 25 1.40 -15.58 2.55
C CYS A 25 0.45 -14.70 3.34
N SER A 26 0.90 -13.49 3.66
CA SER A 26 -0.02 -12.44 4.09
C SER A 26 -1.07 -12.31 3.00
N THR A 27 -2.30 -12.74 3.27
CA THR A 27 -3.45 -12.27 2.49
C THR A 27 -3.60 -10.80 2.85
N GLU A 28 -2.85 -9.95 2.15
CA GLU A 28 -3.15 -8.54 2.13
C GLU A 28 -4.61 -8.40 1.65
N PRO A 29 -5.46 -7.68 2.40
CA PRO A 29 -6.81 -7.45 1.94
C PRO A 29 -6.71 -6.68 0.63
N GLU A 30 -6.95 -7.38 -0.48
CA GLU A 30 -7.13 -6.80 -1.80
C GLU A 30 -8.36 -5.90 -1.67
N LEU A 31 -8.12 -4.60 -1.48
CA LEU A 31 -9.18 -3.62 -1.30
C LEU A 31 -10.00 -3.61 -2.60
N SER A 32 -11.21 -4.16 -2.54
CA SER A 32 -12.13 -4.14 -3.66
C SER A 32 -12.61 -2.71 -3.88
N LEU A 33 -12.02 -2.04 -4.87
CA LEU A 33 -12.39 -0.69 -5.26
C LEU A 33 -13.72 -0.70 -6.02
N SER A 34 -14.60 0.26 -5.71
CA SER A 34 -15.74 0.57 -6.57
C SER A 34 -15.27 1.01 -7.96
N ASP A 35 -16.15 0.94 -8.96
CA ASP A 35 -15.80 1.32 -10.33
C ASP A 35 -15.33 2.78 -10.42
N GLY A 36 -16.01 3.69 -9.73
CA GLY A 36 -15.58 5.09 -9.66
C GLY A 36 -14.21 5.28 -8.98
N ALA A 37 -13.88 4.48 -7.96
CA ALA A 37 -12.55 4.54 -7.35
C ALA A 37 -11.45 4.00 -8.29
N ARG A 38 -11.75 2.98 -9.10
CA ARG A 38 -10.84 2.43 -10.11
C ARG A 38 -10.60 3.40 -11.26
N GLU A 39 -11.66 4.08 -11.72
CA GLU A 39 -11.58 5.14 -12.70
C GLU A 39 -10.77 6.33 -12.16
N GLY A 40 -11.08 6.78 -10.94
CA GLY A 40 -10.33 7.84 -10.27
C GLY A 40 -8.84 7.53 -10.13
N LYS A 41 -8.48 6.27 -9.80
CA LYS A 41 -7.08 5.81 -9.80
C LYS A 41 -6.44 5.91 -11.19
N THR A 42 -7.13 5.41 -12.22
CA THR A 42 -6.66 5.51 -13.61
C THR A 42 -6.38 6.95 -14.02
N LEU A 43 -7.29 7.88 -13.69
CA LEU A 43 -7.11 9.31 -13.96
C LEU A 43 -5.93 9.89 -13.17
N TYR A 44 -5.79 9.53 -11.90
CA TYR A 44 -4.69 9.97 -11.04
C TYR A 44 -3.32 9.61 -11.63
N ASP A 45 -3.20 8.36 -12.09
CA ASP A 45 -1.97 7.80 -12.65
C ASP A 45 -1.66 8.39 -14.04
N ASN A 46 -2.69 8.56 -14.89
CA ASN A 46 -2.50 8.98 -16.28
C ASN A 46 -2.38 10.50 -16.47
N ASN A 47 -2.98 11.31 -15.59
CA ASN A 47 -3.04 12.75 -15.76
C ASN A 47 -1.93 13.49 -15.00
N GLY A 48 -0.94 12.77 -14.46
CA GLY A 48 0.22 13.36 -13.80
C GLY A 48 -0.08 13.96 -12.42
N CYS A 49 -1.21 13.64 -11.80
CA CYS A 49 -1.61 14.17 -10.49
C CYS A 49 -0.56 13.88 -9.42
N ALA A 50 0.04 12.68 -9.47
CA ALA A 50 1.10 12.24 -8.57
C ALA A 50 2.35 13.13 -8.60
N ALA A 51 2.62 13.85 -9.69
CA ALA A 51 3.79 14.73 -9.81
C ALA A 51 3.78 15.84 -8.75
N CYS A 52 2.59 16.33 -8.39
CA CYS A 52 2.41 17.35 -7.35
C CYS A 52 1.90 16.77 -6.04
N HIS A 53 0.97 15.81 -6.11
CA HIS A 53 0.27 15.27 -4.94
C HIS A 53 0.86 13.97 -4.39
N GLY A 54 2.00 13.53 -4.90
CA GLY A 54 2.76 12.38 -4.39
C GLY A 54 2.19 11.03 -4.80
N ALA A 55 2.96 9.97 -4.57
CA ALA A 55 2.46 8.61 -4.80
C ALA A 55 1.28 8.33 -3.86
N ASN A 56 0.20 7.77 -4.40
CA ASN A 56 -1.03 7.47 -3.65
C ASN A 56 -1.64 8.69 -2.93
N GLY A 57 -1.41 9.92 -3.43
CA GLY A 57 -1.97 11.13 -2.82
C GLY A 57 -1.31 11.53 -1.49
N SER A 58 -0.07 11.11 -1.23
CA SER A 58 0.67 11.41 0.01
C SER A 58 0.96 12.89 0.25
N GLY A 59 0.84 13.74 -0.77
CA GLY A 59 1.23 15.13 -0.78
C GLY A 59 2.67 15.35 -1.27
N GLY A 60 3.07 16.62 -1.32
CA GLY A 60 4.38 17.05 -1.79
C GLY A 60 4.36 18.54 -2.11
N VAL A 61 4.52 18.87 -3.40
CA VAL A 61 4.34 20.24 -3.90
C VAL A 61 2.90 20.70 -3.69
N GLY A 62 1.94 19.82 -4.01
CA GLY A 62 0.54 19.99 -3.70
C GLY A 62 0.17 19.35 -2.35
N PRO A 63 -0.99 19.69 -1.79
CA PRO A 63 -1.46 19.10 -0.54
C PRO A 63 -1.67 17.59 -0.67
N LYS A 64 -1.64 16.91 0.47
CA LYS A 64 -2.03 15.51 0.58
C LYS A 64 -3.50 15.35 0.18
N LEU A 65 -3.78 14.42 -0.74
CA LEU A 65 -5.15 14.09 -1.17
C LEU A 65 -5.70 12.86 -0.44
N ALA A 66 -4.83 11.97 0.05
CA ALA A 66 -5.24 10.84 0.88
C ALA A 66 -5.88 11.33 2.19
N GLY A 67 -7.18 11.07 2.34
CA GLY A 67 -7.98 11.55 3.47
C GLY A 67 -8.41 13.02 3.37
N HIS A 68 -8.27 13.65 2.20
CA HIS A 68 -8.67 15.05 2.01
C HIS A 68 -10.19 15.22 1.91
N ALA A 69 -10.87 14.34 1.19
CA ALA A 69 -12.32 14.34 1.13
C ALA A 69 -12.92 14.16 2.54
N GLY A 70 -13.80 15.07 2.94
CA GLY A 70 -14.39 15.13 4.28
C GLY A 70 -13.51 15.78 5.35
N SER A 71 -12.32 16.28 5.01
CA SER A 71 -11.48 17.04 5.95
C SER A 71 -11.90 18.50 6.06
N ILE A 72 -11.50 19.18 7.14
CA ILE A 72 -11.61 20.64 7.25
C ILE A 72 -10.35 21.28 6.68
N VAL A 73 -10.52 22.17 5.71
CA VAL A 73 -9.45 22.86 5.00
C VAL A 73 -9.44 24.33 5.41
N ALA A 74 -8.32 24.80 5.95
CA ALA A 74 -8.10 26.22 6.17
C ALA A 74 -7.76 26.91 4.83
N LEU A 75 -8.46 28.00 4.54
CA LEU A 75 -8.28 28.80 3.33
C LEU A 75 -7.37 30.01 3.59
N SER A 76 -6.84 30.60 2.53
CA SER A 76 -5.91 31.74 2.61
C SER A 76 -6.52 33.00 3.20
N ASP A 77 -7.84 33.13 3.19
CA ASP A 77 -8.58 34.24 3.79
C ASP A 77 -8.80 34.06 5.31
N GLY A 78 -8.28 32.97 5.89
CA GLY A 78 -8.44 32.63 7.31
C GLY A 78 -9.73 31.87 7.64
N SER A 79 -10.59 31.62 6.65
CA SER A 79 -11.78 30.79 6.83
C SER A 79 -11.42 29.30 6.84
N SER A 80 -12.39 28.46 7.20
CA SER A 80 -12.25 27.00 7.12
C SER A 80 -13.51 26.41 6.51
N VAL A 81 -13.33 25.45 5.62
CA VAL A 81 -14.42 24.80 4.88
C VAL A 81 -14.31 23.29 4.97
N LEU A 82 -15.45 22.59 4.94
CA LEU A 82 -15.47 21.15 4.77
C LEU A 82 -15.16 20.83 3.30
N ALA A 83 -14.20 19.94 3.07
CA ALA A 83 -13.90 19.39 1.75
C ALA A 83 -14.96 18.35 1.35
N ASP A 84 -16.21 18.79 1.25
CA ASP A 84 -17.33 18.00 0.78
C ASP A 84 -17.32 17.90 -0.76
N ARG A 85 -18.41 17.37 -1.33
CA ARG A 85 -18.51 17.24 -2.79
C ARG A 85 -18.54 18.58 -3.49
N GLU A 86 -19.11 19.62 -2.90
CA GLU A 86 -19.19 20.95 -3.52
C GLU A 86 -17.79 21.57 -3.61
N TYR A 87 -16.96 21.36 -2.60
CA TYR A 87 -15.57 21.80 -2.62
C TYR A 87 -14.70 21.10 -3.68
N LEU A 88 -15.05 19.86 -4.07
CA LEU A 88 -14.21 18.99 -4.90
C LEU A 88 -14.59 18.95 -6.40
N ILE A 89 -15.58 19.74 -6.84
CA ILE A 89 -16.09 19.74 -8.23
C ILE A 89 -15.80 21.04 -8.99
#